data_AF-A0A355X4A7-F1
#
_entry.id   AF-A0A355X4A7-F1
#
_cell.length_a   1.000
_cell.length_b   1.000
_cell.length_c   1.000
_cell.angle_alpha   90.00
_cell.angle_beta   90.00
_cell.angle_gamma   90.00
#
_symmetry.space_group_name_H-M   'P 1'
#
loop_
_entity.id
_entity.type
_entity.pdbx_description
1 polymer ?
#
loop_
_entity_poly.entity_id
_entity_poly.type
_entity_poly.pdbx_seq_one_letter_code
_entity_poly.pdbx_strand_id
1 'polypeptide(L)'
;MQLVLTPENLRYAWGSTTEYWFSRTDYSIHKNSDLPCEDYSKLVELGFVPFITISNEEVIRAYIKSLNNPKVSSKFDGLSSYDCVEVFWKYFNAYKDISDGFDAFENEYVMKKVTDWCDENGVEYKIEK
;
A
#
# COMPACT_ATOMS: atom_id res chain seq x y z
N MET A 1 17.42 -12.41 10.20
CA MET A 1 17.43 -11.89 8.80
C MET A 1 16.42 -10.75 8.77
N GLN A 2 16.51 -9.80 7.85
CA GLN A 2 15.60 -8.65 7.81
C GLN A 2 15.05 -8.47 6.40
N LEU A 3 13.76 -8.13 6.31
CA LEU A 3 13.16 -7.67 5.06
C LEU A 3 13.76 -6.30 4.71
N VAL A 4 14.24 -6.14 3.49
CA VAL A 4 14.78 -4.86 3.02
C VAL A 4 13.66 -4.09 2.34
N LEU A 5 13.29 -2.93 2.89
CA LEU A 5 12.28 -2.06 2.29
C LEU A 5 12.95 -1.09 1.32
N THR A 6 13.00 -1.48 0.06
CA THR A 6 13.44 -0.66 -1.08
C THR A 6 12.24 -0.05 -1.80
N PRO A 7 12.42 0.99 -2.63
CA PRO A 7 11.35 1.53 -3.47
C PRO A 7 10.69 0.48 -4.37
N GLU A 8 11.43 -0.57 -4.78
CA GLU A 8 10.88 -1.67 -5.57
C GLU A 8 9.97 -2.57 -4.72
N ASN A 9 10.40 -2.95 -3.52
CA ASN A 9 9.60 -3.81 -2.64
C ASN A 9 8.32 -3.13 -2.17
N LEU A 10 8.34 -1.81 -1.98
CA LEU A 10 7.14 -1.04 -1.66
C LEU A 10 6.11 -1.08 -2.80
N ARG A 11 6.53 -1.26 -4.07
CA ARG A 11 5.59 -1.36 -5.19
C ARG A 11 4.71 -2.61 -5.13
N TYR A 12 5.15 -3.67 -4.45
CA TYR A 12 4.34 -4.87 -4.27
C TYR A 12 3.07 -4.61 -3.46
N ALA A 13 3.04 -3.54 -2.64
CA ALA A 13 1.83 -3.14 -1.93
C ALA A 13 0.70 -2.71 -2.89
N TRP A 14 1.01 -2.32 -4.12
CA TRP A 14 0.02 -1.98 -5.14
C TRP A 14 -0.48 -3.19 -5.96
N GLY A 15 -0.03 -4.40 -5.60
CA GLY A 15 -0.53 -5.63 -6.20
C GLY A 15 -1.97 -5.95 -5.80
N SER A 16 -2.50 -7.05 -6.35
CA SER A 16 -3.80 -7.57 -5.93
C SER A 16 -3.72 -8.27 -4.57
N THR A 17 -4.86 -8.39 -3.90
CA THR A 17 -4.97 -9.19 -2.67
C THR A 17 -4.41 -10.59 -2.91
N THR A 18 -3.51 -11.06 -2.04
CA THR A 18 -2.79 -12.35 -2.14
C THR A 18 -1.88 -12.52 -3.36
N GLU A 19 -1.59 -11.46 -4.12
CA GLU A 19 -0.61 -11.55 -5.22
C GLU A 19 0.81 -11.71 -4.71
N TYR A 20 1.14 -11.07 -3.59
CA TYR A 20 2.48 -11.05 -3.02
C TYR A 20 2.48 -11.60 -1.59
N TRP A 21 3.57 -12.29 -1.25
CA TRP A 21 3.72 -13.02 0.00
C TRP A 21 5.13 -12.87 0.55
N PHE A 22 5.23 -12.52 1.81
CA PHE A 22 6.49 -12.53 2.55
C PHE A 22 6.85 -13.94 3.00
N SER A 23 8.11 -14.32 2.90
CA SER A 23 8.63 -15.60 3.39
C SER A 23 9.49 -15.41 4.63
N ARG A 24 9.15 -16.13 5.72
CA ARG A 24 9.97 -16.15 6.94
C ARG A 24 11.30 -16.90 6.79
N THR A 25 11.46 -17.68 5.73
CA THR A 25 12.67 -18.50 5.50
C THR A 25 13.83 -17.65 4.98
N ASP A 26 13.55 -16.80 3.99
CA ASP A 26 14.55 -16.01 3.28
C ASP A 26 14.35 -14.49 3.42
N TYR A 27 13.29 -14.05 4.11
CA TYR A 27 12.97 -12.65 4.38
C TYR A 27 12.79 -11.81 3.09
N SER A 28 12.21 -12.41 2.06
CA SER A 28 11.90 -11.74 0.80
C SER A 28 10.40 -11.83 0.45
N ILE A 29 9.96 -11.00 -0.49
CA ILE A 29 8.59 -10.98 -1.00
C ILE A 29 8.56 -11.73 -2.32
N HIS A 30 7.66 -12.70 -2.44
CA HIS A 30 7.47 -13.56 -3.59
C HIS A 30 6.11 -13.32 -4.21
N LYS A 31 6.01 -13.53 -5.52
CA LYS A 31 4.71 -13.58 -6.18
C LYS A 31 4.05 -14.93 -5.89
N ASN A 32 2.72 -14.94 -5.75
CA ASN A 32 1.95 -16.15 -5.48
C ASN A 32 2.18 -17.27 -6.51
N SER A 33 2.47 -16.91 -7.77
CA SER A 33 2.80 -17.86 -8.84
C SER A 33 4.09 -18.64 -8.61
N ASP A 34 4.98 -18.11 -7.77
CA ASP A 34 6.32 -18.67 -7.55
C ASP A 34 6.35 -19.53 -6.26
N LEU A 35 5.21 -19.61 -5.56
CA LEU A 35 5.05 -20.36 -4.32
C LEU A 35 4.86 -21.86 -4.57
N PRO A 36 5.22 -22.73 -3.61
CA PRO A 36 5.20 -24.18 -3.80
C PRO A 36 3.80 -24.78 -3.98
N CYS A 37 2.73 -24.04 -3.68
CA CYS A 37 1.35 -24.46 -3.88
C CYS A 37 0.38 -23.28 -3.78
N GLU A 38 -0.88 -23.50 -4.21
CA GLU A 38 -1.97 -22.51 -4.13
C GLU A 38 -2.78 -22.61 -2.81
N ASP A 39 -2.53 -23.63 -1.99
CA ASP A 39 -3.24 -23.81 -0.73
C ASP A 39 -2.75 -22.80 0.32
N TYR A 40 -3.61 -21.81 0.60
CA TYR A 40 -3.36 -20.75 1.57
C TYR A 40 -2.94 -21.27 2.96
N SER A 41 -3.62 -22.30 3.47
CA SER A 41 -3.34 -22.80 4.83
C SER A 41 -1.97 -23.46 4.85
N LYS A 42 -1.64 -24.20 3.80
CA LYS A 42 -0.33 -24.82 3.65
C LYS A 42 0.79 -23.79 3.48
N LEU A 43 0.55 -22.70 2.77
CA LEU A 43 1.51 -21.59 2.66
C LEU A 43 1.81 -20.97 4.03
N VAL A 44 0.78 -20.74 4.84
CA VAL A 44 0.96 -20.22 6.21
C VAL A 44 1.74 -21.20 7.08
N GLU A 45 1.47 -22.51 6.99
CA GLU A 45 2.25 -23.54 7.69
C GLU A 45 3.72 -23.57 7.26
N LEU A 46 4.01 -23.27 5.99
CA LEU A 46 5.35 -23.14 5.45
C LEU A 46 6.03 -21.79 5.79
N GLY A 47 5.37 -20.93 6.56
CA GLY A 47 5.93 -19.67 7.03
C GLY A 47 5.78 -18.51 6.03
N PHE A 48 4.88 -18.63 5.05
CA PHE A 48 4.50 -17.50 4.20
C PHE A 48 3.40 -16.65 4.86
N VAL A 49 3.50 -15.34 4.70
CA VAL A 49 2.52 -14.37 5.19
C VAL A 49 2.06 -13.51 4.03
N PRO A 50 0.75 -13.35 3.77
CA PRO A 50 0.28 -12.50 2.68
C PRO A 50 0.76 -11.07 2.90
N PHE A 51 1.35 -10.48 1.87
CA PHE A 51 1.82 -9.11 1.91
C PHE A 51 0.63 -8.14 1.85
N ILE A 52 0.81 -6.94 2.40
CA ILE A 52 -0.23 -5.91 2.42
C ILE A 52 -0.60 -5.49 0.99
N THR A 53 -1.89 -5.20 0.78
CA THR A 53 -2.40 -4.55 -0.42
C THR A 53 -2.94 -3.18 -0.04
N ILE A 54 -2.53 -2.16 -0.80
CA ILE A 54 -2.94 -0.77 -0.65
C ILE A 54 -3.73 -0.36 -1.89
N SER A 55 -4.91 0.20 -1.68
CA SER A 55 -5.79 0.65 -2.77
C SER A 55 -5.55 2.12 -3.14
N ASN A 56 -5.79 2.49 -4.40
CA ASN A 56 -5.77 3.90 -4.80
C ASN A 56 -6.76 4.74 -3.96
N GLU A 57 -7.95 4.19 -3.71
CA GLU A 57 -8.98 4.88 -2.94
C GLU A 57 -8.50 5.22 -1.52
N GLU A 58 -7.87 4.27 -0.80
CA GLU A 58 -7.47 4.55 0.58
C GLU A 58 -6.42 5.66 0.66
N VAL A 59 -5.45 5.67 -0.26
CA VAL A 59 -4.39 6.68 -0.30
C VAL A 59 -4.98 8.04 -0.63
N ILE A 60 -5.84 8.10 -1.65
CA ILE A 60 -6.53 9.33 -2.06
C ILE A 60 -7.37 9.88 -0.90
N ARG A 61 -8.16 9.04 -0.23
CA ARG A 61 -8.98 9.51 0.90
C ARG A 61 -8.14 9.96 2.08
N ALA A 62 -7.03 9.28 2.36
CA ALA A 62 -6.10 9.71 3.40
C ALA A 62 -5.48 11.06 3.07
N TYR A 63 -5.09 11.28 1.81
CA TYR A 63 -4.54 12.54 1.34
C TYR A 63 -5.54 13.69 1.40
N ILE A 64 -6.77 13.49 0.89
CA ILE A 64 -7.81 14.52 0.95
C ILE A 64 -8.13 14.93 2.40
N LYS A 65 -8.05 13.98 3.34
CA LYS A 65 -8.18 14.27 4.78
C LYS A 65 -6.98 15.05 5.32
N SER A 66 -5.76 14.75 4.87
CA SER A 66 -4.54 15.44 5.34
C SER A 66 -4.47 16.91 4.91
N LEU A 67 -5.10 17.26 3.78
CA LEU A 67 -5.24 18.66 3.33
C LEU A 67 -6.06 19.53 4.29
N ASN A 68 -6.82 18.93 5.22
CA ASN A 68 -7.67 19.61 6.21
C ASN A 68 -8.55 20.73 5.60
N ASN A 69 -9.09 20.47 4.40
CA ASN A 69 -9.91 21.41 3.65
C ASN A 69 -11.34 20.88 3.51
N PRO A 70 -12.30 21.35 4.35
CA PRO A 70 -13.66 20.82 4.37
C PRO A 70 -14.39 20.90 3.03
N LYS A 71 -14.10 21.95 2.23
CA LYS A 71 -14.71 22.10 0.90
C LYS A 71 -14.26 21.00 -0.04
N VAL A 72 -12.98 20.64 -0.01
CA VAL A 72 -12.44 19.55 -0.82
C VAL A 72 -12.95 18.22 -0.28
N SER A 73 -12.84 17.96 1.03
CA SER A 73 -13.29 16.72 1.64
C SER A 73 -14.75 16.39 1.33
N SER A 74 -15.65 17.38 1.39
CA SER A 74 -17.07 17.21 1.07
C SER A 74 -17.36 16.74 -0.37
N LYS A 75 -16.41 16.92 -1.30
CA LYS A 75 -16.56 16.43 -2.69
C LYS A 75 -16.28 14.94 -2.81
N PHE A 76 -15.57 14.35 -1.85
CA PHE A 76 -15.21 12.94 -1.83
C PHE A 76 -16.11 12.10 -0.90
N ASP A 77 -16.91 12.75 -0.07
CA ASP A 77 -17.85 12.09 0.83
C ASP A 77 -18.94 11.35 0.04
N GLY A 78 -19.17 10.08 0.39
CA GLY A 78 -20.19 9.24 -0.23
C GLY A 78 -19.88 8.77 -1.66
N LEU A 79 -18.74 9.14 -2.24
CA LEU A 79 -18.31 8.61 -3.55
C LEU A 79 -17.99 7.11 -3.45
N SER A 80 -18.29 6.37 -4.51
CA SER A 80 -17.77 5.02 -4.69
C SER A 80 -16.25 5.02 -4.86
N SER A 81 -15.61 3.86 -4.75
CA SER A 81 -14.16 3.72 -4.99
C SER A 81 -13.75 4.22 -6.37
N TYR A 82 -14.53 3.86 -7.39
CA TYR A 82 -14.28 4.26 -8.78
C TYR A 82 -14.43 5.79 -8.94
N ASP A 83 -15.53 6.35 -8.45
CA ASP A 83 -15.78 7.79 -8.56
C ASP A 83 -14.75 8.61 -7.77
N CYS A 84 -14.30 8.10 -6.61
CA CYS A 84 -13.27 8.73 -5.79
C CYS A 84 -11.97 8.92 -6.59
N VAL A 85 -11.52 7.88 -7.30
CA VAL A 85 -10.31 7.93 -8.12
C VAL A 85 -10.51 8.87 -9.32
N GLU A 86 -11.64 8.78 -10.01
CA GLU A 86 -11.92 9.62 -11.18
C GLU A 86 -12.00 11.11 -10.81
N VAL A 87 -12.72 11.45 -9.73
CA VAL A 87 -12.85 12.82 -9.23
C VAL A 87 -11.51 13.34 -8.75
N PHE A 88 -10.71 12.51 -8.05
CA PHE A 88 -9.38 12.91 -7.60
C PHE A 88 -8.52 13.39 -8.76
N TRP A 89 -8.35 12.59 -9.81
CA TRP A 89 -7.50 12.95 -10.94
C TRP A 89 -8.00 14.18 -11.70
N LYS A 90 -9.32 14.41 -11.75
CA LYS A 90 -9.87 15.66 -12.30
C LYS A 90 -9.44 16.88 -11.51
N TYR A 91 -9.51 16.82 -10.17
CA TYR A 91 -9.09 17.93 -9.30
C TYR A 91 -7.57 18.08 -9.28
N PHE A 92 -6.84 16.98 -9.22
CA PHE A 92 -5.38 16.92 -9.24
C PHE A 92 -4.79 17.67 -10.44
N ASN A 93 -5.35 17.41 -11.63
CA ASN A 93 -4.90 18.05 -12.87
C ASN A 93 -5.34 19.52 -13.00
N ALA A 94 -6.40 19.92 -12.30
CA ALA A 94 -6.97 21.27 -12.39
C ALA A 94 -6.41 22.25 -11.36
N TYR A 95 -6.01 21.76 -10.18
CA TYR A 95 -5.64 22.58 -9.03
C TYR A 95 -4.27 22.19 -8.49
N LYS A 96 -3.30 23.09 -8.62
CA LYS A 96 -1.94 22.89 -8.15
C LYS A 96 -1.87 22.67 -6.63
N ASP A 97 -2.67 23.40 -5.86
CA ASP A 97 -2.72 23.25 -4.39
C ASP A 97 -3.19 21.86 -3.93
N ILE A 98 -3.83 21.08 -4.82
CA ILE A 98 -4.25 19.70 -4.55
C ILE A 98 -3.19 18.71 -5.04
N SER A 99 -2.49 18.98 -6.13
CA SER A 99 -1.44 18.08 -6.61
C SER A 99 -0.09 18.25 -5.92
N ASP A 100 0.20 19.46 -5.43
CA ASP A 100 1.42 19.76 -4.69
C ASP A 100 1.50 18.93 -3.41
N GLY A 101 2.45 18.00 -3.36
CA GLY A 101 2.74 17.19 -2.18
C GLY A 101 2.09 15.81 -2.13
N PHE A 102 1.26 15.44 -3.12
CA PHE A 102 0.66 14.10 -3.17
C PHE A 102 1.72 12.99 -3.30
N ASP A 103 2.68 13.13 -4.20
CA ASP A 103 3.72 12.10 -4.39
C ASP A 103 4.53 11.87 -3.11
N ALA A 104 4.85 12.94 -2.38
CA ALA A 104 5.54 12.84 -1.10
C ALA A 104 4.64 12.14 -0.05
N PHE A 105 3.36 12.53 0.03
CA PHE A 105 2.39 11.91 0.92
C PHE A 105 2.17 10.43 0.61
N GLU A 106 2.03 10.06 -0.66
CA GLU A 106 1.84 8.67 -1.09
C GLU A 106 3.02 7.81 -0.65
N ASN A 107 4.24 8.27 -0.90
CA ASN A 107 5.45 7.55 -0.49
C ASN A 107 5.52 7.36 1.04
N GLU A 108 5.23 8.40 1.81
CA GLU A 108 5.19 8.31 3.28
C GLU A 108 4.08 7.39 3.77
N TYR A 109 2.89 7.46 3.17
CA TYR A 109 1.74 6.64 3.51
C TYR A 109 2.01 5.16 3.25
N VAL A 110 2.54 4.83 2.06
CA VAL A 110 2.88 3.45 1.68
C VAL A 110 3.98 2.91 2.58
N MET A 111 5.05 3.68 2.81
CA MET A 111 6.13 3.29 3.73
C MET A 111 5.56 2.95 5.11
N LYS A 112 4.75 3.86 5.68
CA LYS A 112 4.14 3.65 6.99
C LYS A 112 3.27 2.40 7.04
N LYS A 113 2.40 2.19 6.04
CA LYS A 113 1.55 1.00 5.95
C LYS A 113 2.35 -0.29 5.91
N VAL A 114 3.44 -0.32 5.17
CA VAL A 114 4.31 -1.49 5.08
C VAL A 114 5.07 -1.72 6.39
N THR A 115 5.55 -0.67 7.06
CA THR A 115 6.19 -0.82 8.38
C THR A 115 5.20 -1.27 9.46
N ASP A 116 3.99 -0.70 9.48
CA ASP A 116 2.91 -1.10 10.39
C ASP A 116 2.57 -2.59 10.17
N TRP A 117 2.45 -3.03 8.90
CA TRP A 117 2.26 -4.44 8.57
C TRP A 117 3.42 -5.33 9.05
N CYS A 118 4.67 -4.87 8.93
CA CYS A 118 5.82 -5.61 9.44
C CYS A 118 5.74 -5.78 10.96
N ASP A 119 5.42 -4.71 11.69
CA ASP A 119 5.30 -4.72 13.15
C ASP A 119 4.16 -5.65 13.61
N GLU A 120 2.99 -5.58 12.96
CA GLU A 120 1.83 -6.43 13.23
C GLU A 120 2.12 -7.92 12.99
N ASN A 121 2.99 -8.24 12.03
CA ASN A 121 3.34 -9.61 11.67
C ASN A 121 4.66 -10.09 12.30
N GLY A 122 5.30 -9.28 13.15
CA GLY A 122 6.59 -9.62 13.76
C GLY A 122 7.68 -9.90 12.71
N VAL A 123 7.74 -9.07 11.67
CA VAL A 123 8.75 -9.12 10.60
C VAL A 123 9.82 -8.08 10.91
N GLU A 124 11.05 -8.52 11.17
CA GLU A 124 12.17 -7.58 11.26
C GLU A 124 12.46 -6.98 9.87
N TYR A 125 12.61 -5.65 9.81
CA TYR A 125 12.88 -4.94 8.56
C TYR A 125 14.00 -3.90 8.72
N LYS A 126 14.57 -3.50 7.58
CA LYS A 126 15.42 -2.32 7.45
C LYS A 126 14.97 -1.48 6.26
N ILE A 127 15.07 -0.16 6.39
CA ILE A 127 14.73 0.79 5.32
C ILE A 127 16.00 1.12 4.54
N GLU A 128 15.95 0.98 3.21
CA GLU A 128 17.03 1.35 2.31
C GLU A 128 16.52 2.45 1.36
N LYS A 129 17.20 3.60 1.38
CA LYS A 129 16.82 4.81 0.65
C LYS A 129 17.55 4.91 -0.67
#